data_AF-A0A1M7RQ15-F1
#
_entry.id   AF-A0A1M7RQ15-F1
#
_cell.length_a   1.000
_cell.length_b   1.000
_cell.length_c   1.000
_cell.angle_alpha   90.00
_cell.angle_beta   90.00
_cell.angle_gamma   90.00
#
_symmetry.space_group_name_H-M   'P 1'
#
loop_
_entity.id
_entity.type
_entity.pdbx_description
1 polymer ?
#
loop_
_entity_poly.entity_id
_entity_poly.type
_entity_poly.pdbx_seq_one_letter_code
_entity_poly.pdbx_strand_id
1 'polypeptide(L)'
;MSVRYDPTGARNHGTPTWPLGYAPAGLVTRRQLRLRGLCPGRGNEPVGQLRFTYRGRPCFAYLYRLDQARPKRTATPAVLEALDRAMAARRWCPTCKTHKPYCIPTSLGECPEHQYPDPATAPTSTDVRDEPAPHCQEERRPAATPTPYEGSEAARS
;
A
#
# COMPACT_ATOMS: atom_id res chain seq x y z
N MET A 1 -8.89 -27.67 23.97
CA MET A 1 -10.10 -26.84 23.86
C MET A 1 -10.74 -27.06 22.49
N SER A 2 -11.86 -27.79 22.43
CA SER A 2 -12.45 -28.22 21.16
C SER A 2 -12.84 -27.03 20.27
N VAL A 3 -12.56 -27.14 18.97
CA VAL A 3 -13.06 -26.21 17.97
C VAL A 3 -14.58 -26.34 17.96
N ARG A 4 -15.28 -25.33 18.49
CA ARG A 4 -16.71 -25.40 18.75
C ARG A 4 -17.48 -25.13 17.45
N TYR A 5 -18.29 -26.11 17.05
CA TYR A 5 -19.27 -26.02 15.97
C TYR A 5 -20.51 -25.28 16.49
N ASP A 6 -20.88 -24.18 15.85
CA ASP A 6 -22.05 -23.34 16.19
C ASP A 6 -22.64 -22.75 14.90
N PRO A 7 -23.41 -23.53 14.11
CA PRO A 7 -23.92 -23.11 12.81
C PRO A 7 -25.02 -22.06 12.91
N THR A 8 -25.69 -21.91 14.07
CA THR A 8 -26.73 -20.91 14.30
C THR A 8 -26.17 -19.57 14.78
N GLY A 9 -24.91 -19.54 15.22
CA GLY A 9 -24.28 -18.33 15.76
C GLY A 9 -24.85 -17.91 17.11
N ALA A 10 -25.63 -18.77 17.77
CA ALA A 10 -26.30 -18.46 19.03
C ALA A 10 -25.32 -18.07 20.14
N ARG A 11 -24.07 -18.53 20.05
CA ARG A 11 -23.01 -18.23 21.03
C ARG A 11 -22.05 -17.12 20.58
N ASN A 12 -22.15 -16.69 19.33
CA ASN A 12 -21.23 -15.74 18.70
C ASN A 12 -22.00 -14.54 18.13
N HIS A 13 -22.92 -13.98 18.91
CA HIS A 13 -23.68 -12.77 18.56
C HIS A 13 -24.39 -12.86 17.19
N GLY A 14 -24.91 -14.04 16.86
CA GLY A 14 -25.60 -14.29 15.58
C GLY A 14 -24.65 -14.58 14.40
N THR A 15 -23.36 -14.79 14.63
CA THR A 15 -22.38 -15.16 13.59
C THR A 15 -22.14 -16.67 13.56
N PRO A 16 -22.60 -17.38 12.51
CA PRO A 16 -22.33 -18.80 12.34
C PRO A 16 -20.83 -19.12 12.38
N THR A 17 -20.47 -20.17 13.12
CA THR A 17 -19.08 -20.58 13.36
C THR A 17 -18.87 -22.05 13.07
N TRP A 18 -17.91 -22.33 12.19
CA TRP A 18 -17.58 -23.70 11.79
C TRP A 18 -16.13 -24.06 12.11
N PRO A 19 -15.84 -25.33 12.47
CA PRO A 19 -14.50 -25.87 12.42
C PRO A 19 -13.93 -25.89 11.00
N LEU A 20 -12.61 -26.00 10.89
CA LEU A 20 -11.93 -26.25 9.63
C LEU A 20 -12.53 -27.47 8.92
N GLY A 21 -12.98 -27.30 7.68
CA GLY A 21 -13.57 -28.37 6.85
C GLY A 21 -15.10 -28.54 6.97
N TYR A 22 -15.76 -27.84 7.90
CA TYR A 22 -17.21 -27.98 8.16
C TYR A 22 -18.05 -26.80 7.64
N ALA A 23 -17.42 -25.82 6.97
CA ALA A 23 -18.16 -24.71 6.40
C ALA A 23 -19.04 -25.20 5.23
N PRO A 24 -20.28 -24.71 5.11
CA PRO A 24 -21.17 -25.09 4.02
C PRO A 24 -20.61 -24.67 2.66
N ALA A 25 -21.01 -25.39 1.62
CA ALA A 25 -20.65 -25.06 0.25
C ALA A 25 -21.10 -23.63 -0.11
N GLY A 26 -20.32 -22.96 -0.95
CA GLY A 26 -20.57 -21.57 -1.36
C GLY A 26 -20.01 -20.51 -0.41
N LEU A 27 -19.54 -20.88 0.79
CA LEU A 27 -18.77 -20.00 1.67
C LEU A 27 -17.27 -20.21 1.47
N VAL A 28 -16.55 -19.11 1.33
CA VAL A 28 -15.11 -19.11 1.09
C VAL A 28 -14.41 -18.05 1.94
N THR A 29 -13.18 -18.33 2.32
CA THR A 29 -12.33 -17.36 3.02
C THR A 29 -11.85 -16.27 2.08
N ARG A 30 -11.49 -15.11 2.64
CA ARG A 30 -10.89 -14.01 1.86
C ARG A 30 -9.62 -14.41 1.12
N ARG A 31 -8.84 -15.35 1.67
CA ARG A 31 -7.65 -15.91 1.00
C ARG A 31 -8.04 -16.75 -0.21
N GLN A 32 -9.06 -17.59 -0.09
CA GLN A 32 -9.60 -18.40 -1.19
C GLN A 32 -10.21 -17.53 -2.31
N LEU A 33 -10.81 -16.38 -1.99
CA LEU A 33 -11.24 -15.40 -2.99
C LEU A 33 -10.05 -14.78 -3.74
N ARG A 34 -9.02 -14.35 -2.99
CA ARG A 34 -7.82 -13.74 -3.57
C ARG A 34 -7.10 -14.67 -4.56
N LEU A 35 -7.02 -15.96 -4.23
CA LEU A 35 -6.43 -16.98 -5.12
C LEU A 35 -7.18 -17.11 -6.45
N ARG A 36 -8.47 -16.74 -6.49
CA ARG A 36 -9.31 -16.74 -7.70
C ARG A 36 -9.37 -15.37 -8.38
N GLY A 37 -8.56 -14.40 -7.97
CA GLY A 37 -8.64 -13.02 -8.49
C GLY A 37 -9.91 -12.27 -8.06
N LEU A 38 -10.63 -12.77 -7.06
CA LEU A 38 -11.87 -12.20 -6.56
C LEU A 38 -11.64 -11.42 -5.26
N CYS A 39 -12.56 -10.51 -4.98
CA CYS A 39 -12.72 -9.86 -3.70
C CYS A 39 -14.15 -10.05 -3.18
N PRO A 40 -14.42 -9.87 -1.88
CA PRO A 40 -15.76 -9.99 -1.33
C PRO A 40 -16.80 -9.09 -1.98
N GLY A 41 -16.42 -8.04 -2.71
CA GLY A 41 -17.32 -6.97 -3.16
C GLY A 41 -17.36 -5.81 -2.15
N ARG A 42 -17.85 -4.64 -2.59
CA ARG A 42 -17.95 -3.46 -1.73
C ARG A 42 -19.18 -3.60 -0.83
N GLY A 43 -18.99 -3.47 0.48
CA GLY A 43 -20.08 -3.49 1.47
C GLY A 43 -20.56 -4.90 1.88
N ASN A 44 -19.88 -5.95 1.44
CA ASN A 44 -20.25 -7.32 1.81
C ASN A 44 -19.61 -7.69 3.15
N GLU A 45 -20.44 -7.83 4.18
CA GLU A 45 -20.06 -8.26 5.52
C GLU A 45 -19.81 -9.79 5.54
N PRO A 46 -18.88 -10.30 6.38
CA PRO A 46 -18.79 -11.72 6.68
C PRO A 46 -20.14 -12.36 7.03
N VAL A 47 -20.44 -13.48 6.40
CA VAL A 47 -21.65 -14.28 6.68
C VAL A 47 -21.40 -15.29 7.80
N GLY A 48 -20.13 -15.52 8.13
CA GLY A 48 -19.76 -16.33 9.27
C GLY A 48 -18.26 -16.39 9.48
N GLN A 49 -17.84 -17.27 10.38
CA GLN A 49 -16.46 -17.43 10.73
C GLN A 49 -16.05 -18.91 10.77
N LEU A 50 -14.81 -19.15 10.38
CA LEU A 50 -14.11 -20.40 10.57
C LEU A 50 -13.28 -20.27 11.84
N ARG A 51 -13.36 -21.24 12.73
CA ARG A 51 -12.51 -21.34 13.93
C ARG A 51 -11.62 -22.55 13.79
N PHE A 52 -10.33 -22.40 14.09
CA PHE A 52 -9.38 -23.50 14.06
C PHE A 52 -8.23 -23.23 15.04
N THR A 53 -7.39 -24.23 15.28
CA THR A 53 -6.21 -24.07 16.13
C THR A 53 -4.97 -24.09 15.24
N TYR A 54 -4.12 -23.08 15.34
CA TYR A 54 -2.84 -23.00 14.65
C TYR A 54 -1.73 -22.74 15.66
N ARG A 55 -0.70 -23.60 15.67
CA ARG A 55 0.44 -23.53 16.62
C ARG A 55 -0.03 -23.42 18.09
N GLY A 56 -1.04 -24.21 18.46
CA GLY A 56 -1.62 -24.23 19.80
C GLY A 56 -2.51 -23.03 20.16
N ARG A 57 -2.70 -22.07 19.25
CA ARG A 57 -3.51 -20.86 19.49
C ARG A 57 -4.82 -20.92 18.70
N PRO A 58 -5.95 -20.46 19.26
CA PRO A 58 -7.19 -20.32 18.51
C PRO A 58 -7.02 -19.22 17.45
N CYS A 59 -7.42 -19.54 16.23
CA CYS A 59 -7.41 -18.66 15.08
C CYS A 59 -8.80 -18.64 14.43
N PHE A 60 -9.08 -17.53 13.76
CA PHE A 60 -10.34 -17.29 13.10
C PHE A 60 -10.11 -16.82 11.67
N ALA A 61 -11.04 -17.16 10.77
CA ALA A 61 -11.08 -16.63 9.43
C ALA A 61 -12.51 -16.32 9.02
N TYR A 62 -12.74 -15.12 8.48
CA TYR A 62 -14.05 -14.75 7.98
C TYR A 62 -14.42 -15.49 6.69
N LEU A 63 -15.70 -15.86 6.61
CA LEU A 63 -16.32 -16.51 5.47
C LEU A 63 -17.21 -15.53 4.73
N TYR A 64 -17.06 -15.52 3.41
CA TYR A 64 -17.80 -14.69 2.48
C TYR A 64 -18.49 -15.60 1.47
N ARG A 65 -19.60 -15.14 0.91
CA ARG A 65 -20.27 -15.89 -0.14
C ARG A 65 -19.53 -15.75 -1.47
N LEU A 66 -19.40 -16.85 -2.19
CA LEU A 66 -18.73 -16.88 -3.48
C LEU A 66 -19.57 -16.24 -4.59
N ASP A 67 -20.90 -16.36 -4.53
CA ASP A 67 -21.85 -15.82 -5.51
C ASP A 67 -21.88 -14.28 -5.53
N GLN A 68 -21.60 -13.64 -4.39
CA GLN A 68 -21.54 -12.19 -4.26
C GLN A 68 -20.13 -11.62 -4.50
N ALA A 69 -19.15 -12.48 -4.74
CA ALA A 69 -17.78 -12.07 -4.97
C ALA A 69 -17.67 -11.32 -6.31
N ARG A 70 -16.74 -10.36 -6.36
CA ARG A 70 -16.51 -9.54 -7.53
C ARG A 70 -15.07 -9.65 -7.98
N PRO A 71 -14.78 -9.50 -9.29
CA PRO A 71 -13.40 -9.36 -9.75
C PRO A 71 -12.68 -8.26 -8.97
N LYS A 72 -11.46 -8.57 -8.51
CA LYS A 72 -10.63 -7.56 -7.85
C LYS A 72 -10.36 -6.43 -8.84
N ARG A 73 -10.56 -5.18 -8.42
CA ARG A 73 -10.21 -4.02 -9.25
C ARG A 73 -8.71 -4.00 -9.51
N THR A 74 -8.35 -3.86 -10.78
CA THR A 74 -6.99 -3.55 -11.23
C THR A 74 -6.83 -2.04 -11.23
N ALA A 75 -5.68 -1.55 -10.74
CA ALA A 75 -5.37 -0.14 -10.80
C ALA A 75 -5.22 0.30 -12.27
N THR A 76 -5.69 1.50 -12.60
CA THR A 76 -5.46 2.06 -13.94
C THR A 76 -3.99 2.48 -14.08
N PRO A 77 -3.45 2.55 -15.32
CA PRO A 77 -2.08 3.01 -15.55
C PRO A 77 -1.78 4.37 -14.91
N ALA A 78 -2.72 5.32 -14.99
CA ALA A 78 -2.58 6.64 -14.37
C ALA A 78 -2.45 6.57 -12.82
N VAL A 79 -3.15 5.64 -12.18
CA VAL A 79 -3.04 5.44 -10.72
C VAL A 79 -1.69 4.82 -10.35
N LEU A 80 -1.19 3.90 -11.19
CA LEU A 80 0.14 3.30 -10.99
C LEU A 80 1.23 4.36 -11.14
N GLU A 81 1.16 5.19 -12.18
CA GLU A 81 2.11 6.27 -12.39
C GLU A 81 2.09 7.29 -11.24
N ALA A 82 0.90 7.67 -10.76
CA ALA A 82 0.77 8.54 -9.59
C ALA A 82 1.41 7.93 -8.33
N LEU A 83 1.26 6.62 -8.13
CA LEU A 83 1.91 5.90 -7.04
C LEU A 83 3.43 5.90 -7.18
N ASP A 84 3.95 5.67 -8.40
CA ASP A 84 5.38 5.67 -8.68
C ASP A 84 5.99 7.05 -8.42
N ARG A 85 5.34 8.12 -8.87
CA ARG A 85 5.75 9.51 -8.55
C ARG A 85 5.73 9.78 -7.04
N ALA A 86 4.71 9.31 -6.32
CA ALA A 86 4.64 9.46 -4.87
C ALA A 86 5.76 8.69 -4.16
N MET A 87 6.10 7.49 -4.64
CA MET A 87 7.20 6.69 -4.11
C MET A 87 8.56 7.31 -4.40
N ALA A 88 8.76 7.88 -5.59
CA ALA A 88 9.98 8.61 -5.94
C ALA A 88 10.18 9.85 -5.03
N ALA A 89 9.11 10.61 -4.77
CA ALA A 89 9.16 11.76 -3.85
C ALA A 89 9.55 11.34 -2.42
N ARG A 90 9.03 10.21 -1.91
CA ARG A 90 9.38 9.68 -0.58
C ARG A 90 10.82 9.17 -0.46
N ARG A 91 11.48 8.93 -1.59
CA ARG A 91 12.87 8.47 -1.69
C ARG A 91 13.84 9.61 -1.96
N TRP A 92 13.34 10.80 -2.27
CA TRP A 92 14.14 11.97 -2.53
C TRP A 92 14.55 12.65 -1.22
N CYS A 93 15.85 12.78 -0.98
CA CYS A 93 16.35 13.49 0.18
C CYS A 93 16.41 15.01 -0.11
N PRO A 94 15.81 15.88 0.72
CA PRO A 94 15.87 17.33 0.50
C PRO A 94 17.30 17.89 0.68
N THR A 95 18.11 17.31 1.56
CA THR A 95 19.45 17.80 1.94
C THR A 95 20.51 17.50 0.86
N CYS A 96 20.72 16.22 0.51
CA CYS A 96 21.67 15.87 -0.55
C CYS A 96 21.10 15.91 -1.97
N LYS A 97 19.79 16.13 -2.15
CA LYS A 97 19.13 16.16 -3.47
C LYS A 97 19.38 14.91 -4.30
N THR A 98 19.38 13.75 -3.65
CA THR A 98 19.63 12.44 -4.28
C THR A 98 18.49 11.48 -3.98
N HIS A 99 18.14 10.65 -4.98
CA HIS A 99 17.15 9.59 -4.84
C HIS A 99 17.75 8.35 -4.16
N LYS A 100 17.13 7.88 -3.08
CA LYS A 100 17.59 6.73 -2.28
C LYS A 100 16.89 5.42 -2.70
N PRO A 101 17.54 4.25 -2.54
CA PRO A 101 16.90 2.96 -2.84
C PRO A 101 15.82 2.56 -1.81
N TYR A 102 15.68 3.31 -0.72
CA TYR A 102 14.74 3.09 0.36
C TYR A 102 13.85 4.33 0.57
N CYS A 103 12.65 4.12 1.14
CA CYS A 103 11.79 5.23 1.54
C CYS A 103 12.35 5.92 2.78
N ILE A 104 12.53 7.24 2.72
CA ILE A 104 13.02 8.02 3.84
C ILE A 104 11.91 8.07 4.91
N PRO A 105 12.21 7.75 6.18
CA PRO A 105 11.23 7.85 7.27
C PRO A 105 10.76 9.29 7.46
N THR A 106 9.45 9.48 7.63
CA THR A 106 8.86 10.82 7.85
C THR A 106 9.33 11.46 9.15
N SER A 107 9.78 10.67 10.14
CA SER A 107 10.32 11.16 11.41
C SER A 107 11.70 11.82 11.27
N LEU A 108 12.48 11.45 10.26
CA LEU A 108 13.83 12.01 10.05
C LEU A 108 13.79 13.25 9.15
N GLY A 109 12.82 13.34 8.23
CA GLY A 109 12.72 14.45 7.27
C GLY A 109 13.80 14.47 6.19
N GLU A 110 14.95 13.83 6.44
CA GLU A 110 16.07 13.64 5.53
C GLU A 110 16.64 12.21 5.65
N CYS A 111 17.60 11.86 4.78
CA CYS A 111 18.14 10.51 4.81
C CYS A 111 18.98 10.26 6.08
N PRO A 112 19.03 9.01 6.59
CA PRO A 112 19.76 8.67 7.82
C PRO A 112 21.23 9.12 7.83
N GLU A 113 21.89 9.15 6.67
CA GLU A 113 23.28 9.63 6.52
C GLU A 113 23.48 11.09 6.96
N HIS A 114 22.47 11.96 6.83
CA HIS A 114 22.55 13.36 7.26
C HIS A 114 22.10 13.55 8.70
N GLN A 115 21.07 12.81 9.11
CA GLN A 115 20.53 12.91 10.46
C GLN A 115 21.45 12.27 11.51
N TYR A 116 22.14 11.20 11.13
CA TYR A 116 23.10 10.46 11.95
C TYR A 116 24.39 10.27 11.15
N PRO A 117 25.16 11.35 10.96
CA PRO A 117 26.41 11.26 10.23
C PRO A 117 27.36 10.32 10.99
N ASP A 118 27.88 9.31 10.30
CA ASP A 118 28.93 8.46 10.84
C ASP A 118 30.19 9.32 10.98
N PRO A 119 30.79 9.43 12.17
CA PRO A 119 32.03 10.19 12.35
C PRO A 119 33.18 9.69 11.46
N ALA A 120 33.15 8.43 11.00
CA ALA A 120 34.13 7.89 10.06
C ALA A 120 33.93 8.37 8.61
N THR A 121 32.75 8.89 8.26
CA THR A 121 32.41 9.40 6.92
C THR A 121 32.17 10.92 6.92
N ALA A 122 32.30 11.56 8.08
CA ALA A 122 32.19 13.00 8.19
C ALA A 122 33.25 13.67 7.30
N PRO A 123 32.89 14.72 6.53
CA PRO A 123 33.89 15.44 5.75
C PRO A 123 34.93 15.98 6.73
N THR A 124 36.18 15.52 6.59
CA THR A 124 37.30 16.06 7.37
C THR A 124 37.41 17.53 7.02
N SER A 125 37.00 18.39 7.96
CA SER A 125 37.03 19.84 7.80
C SER A 125 38.49 20.32 7.87
N THR A 126 39.21 20.20 6.77
CA THR A 126 40.42 20.97 6.50
C THR A 126 40.38 21.36 5.03
N ASP A 127 39.55 22.36 4.73
CA ASP A 127 39.82 23.44 3.78
C ASP A 127 38.53 24.23 3.54
N VAL A 128 38.12 25.00 4.55
CA VAL A 128 37.25 26.16 4.34
C VAL A 128 38.18 27.31 3.97
N ARG A 129 38.40 27.53 2.67
CA ARG A 129 38.68 28.88 2.19
C ARG A 129 37.33 29.51 1.93
N ASP A 130 37.05 30.60 2.65
CA ASP A 130 35.95 31.53 2.38
C ASP A 130 35.99 31.93 0.90
N GLU A 131 35.27 31.19 0.05
CA GLU A 131 34.90 31.68 -1.27
C GLU A 131 33.50 32.27 -1.11
N PRO A 132 33.34 33.60 -1.15
CA PRO A 132 32.02 34.21 -1.02
C PRO A 132 31.13 33.67 -2.13
N ALA A 133 29.94 33.24 -1.74
CA ALA A 133 28.96 32.63 -2.63
C ALA A 133 28.88 33.38 -3.97
N PRO A 134 29.06 32.71 -5.13
CA PRO A 134 28.77 33.35 -6.40
C PRO A 134 27.30 33.77 -6.33
N HIS A 135 27.10 35.09 -6.45
CA HIS A 135 25.80 35.74 -6.49
C HIS A 135 24.82 34.85 -7.27
N CYS A 136 23.81 34.33 -6.58
CA CYS A 136 22.68 33.63 -7.20
C CYS A 136 22.08 34.57 -8.25
N GLN A 137 22.44 34.38 -9.52
CA GLN A 137 21.67 34.95 -10.61
C GLN A 137 20.42 34.10 -10.77
N GLU A 138 19.32 34.81 -10.69
CA GLU A 138 17.96 34.32 -10.58
C GLU A 138 17.51 33.68 -11.90
N GLU A 139 17.91 32.45 -12.16
CA GLU A 139 17.35 31.70 -13.29
C GLU A 139 16.08 30.98 -12.85
N ARG A 140 14.97 31.70 -13.03
CA ARG A 140 13.60 31.20 -12.90
C ARG A 140 13.46 29.88 -13.66
N ARG A 141 13.04 28.85 -12.95
CA ARG A 141 12.50 27.61 -13.51
C ARG A 141 11.53 27.96 -14.66
N PRO A 142 11.79 27.55 -15.92
CA PRO A 142 10.85 27.85 -16.99
C PRO A 142 9.52 27.15 -16.66
N ALA A 143 8.42 27.91 -16.79
CA ALA A 143 7.09 27.36 -16.67
C ALA A 143 6.96 26.22 -17.70
N ALA A 144 6.62 25.02 -17.22
CA ALA A 144 6.28 23.91 -18.10
C ALA A 144 5.14 24.38 -19.00
N THR A 145 5.44 24.53 -20.29
CA THR A 145 4.45 24.87 -21.31
C THR A 145 3.47 23.69 -21.39
N PRO A 146 2.15 23.91 -21.27
CA PRO A 146 1.20 22.83 -21.49
C PRO A 146 1.30 22.39 -22.95
N THR A 147 1.69 21.14 -23.17
CA THR A 147 1.60 20.49 -24.47
C THR A 147 0.12 20.43 -24.89
N PRO A 148 -0.26 20.91 -26.08
CA PRO A 148 -1.62 20.74 -26.56
C PRO A 148 -1.90 19.25 -26.78
N TYR A 149 -2.96 18.75 -26.16
CA TYR A 149 -3.54 17.44 -26.47
C TYR A 149 -4.25 17.55 -27.83
N GLU A 150 -3.60 17.11 -28.91
CA GLU A 150 -4.24 16.90 -30.21
C GLU A 150 -4.98 15.56 -30.20
N GLY A 151 -6.31 15.59 -30.05
CA GLY A 151 -7.09 14.34 -30.06
C GLY A 151 -8.58 14.45 -29.80
N SER A 152 -9.27 15.48 -30.32
CA SER A 152 -10.74 15.55 -30.21
C SER A 152 -11.43 16.10 -31.46
N GLU A 153 -11.19 15.53 -32.63
CA GLU A 153 -12.08 15.67 -33.79
C GLU A 153 -12.17 14.35 -34.56
N ALA A 154 -13.17 13.52 -34.22
CA ALA A 154 -13.82 12.59 -35.14
C ALA A 154 -14.99 11.90 -34.42
N ALA A 155 -16.20 12.47 -34.53
CA ALA A 155 -17.49 11.75 -34.59
C ALA A 155 -18.66 12.72 -34.40
N ARG A 156 -18.92 13.54 -35.42
CA ARG A 156 -20.27 14.03 -35.73
C ARG A 156 -20.49 13.90 -37.22
N SER A 157 -21.21 12.87 -37.62
CA SER A 157 -22.04 12.78 -38.83
C SER A 157 -23.03 11.65 -38.61
#